data_AF-A0A158QAC1-F1
#
_entry.id   AF-A0A158QAC1-F1
#
_cell.length_a   1.000
_cell.length_b   1.000
_cell.length_c   1.000
_cell.angle_alpha   90.00
_cell.angle_beta   90.00
_cell.angle_gamma   90.00
#
_symmetry.space_group_name_H-M   'P 1'
#
loop_
_entity.id
_entity.type
_entity.pdbx_description
1 polymer ?
#
loop_
_entity_poly.entity_id
_entity_poly.type
_entity_poly.pdbx_seq_one_letter_code
_entity_poly.pdbx_strand_id
1 'polypeptide(L)'
;MSLTNIFQTDAVSPGSSDSSDPTLPHDDTIIELLGSYEFDVRLQTINGLSAIARHDSQWFTKFLRKGELVKQLELLLNDERWEVQHQTLKFLLDALPTFGTNTDFCMSYLLASIVMKLSSSKLTVRRLTNNLLIVYLKSSPSIVTIIQKILVDFLHQAQVEPKIKVAVLNEIPNLFIAECGIKNWNILGDGLQKAFSTDPKLLQKIAEVQERLDAYLKRCNPRLSTSMSDRQVSAISLESSVRKTADSRVKEVVSADGRSTVVCSNSSCRRYRFRVIPEEIFNALQQTNDAAIKSSGLEKMRAIIKNVTADDIKKIVPHLHSYFVALSKVLQDSDDNIIINCLEVIKLSIQKFNGYLDDHCQQIIALVGKNFGTERALIRQLTMSICLELMRNTNVKVVMSGLCPYTDDKNSRVKEEVLNILTAGCLKFDASKLNLRAVADVIVPLLIDEQRRVRLAAFELFAVISSIDSNDSDDLLGLVRNLEAKKRTYGLTDAVARRVSRNVLPKIRFDGLIEYSTPFSLLSPSMLGSESRNHENADYNWIKRGNTVPCTAVTRRLSPLLLKRNLSDERNLSSWTASLGEAGWAHRVVVLIQQTLITATVIQPERELMKLAVMQKV
;
A
#
# COMPACT_ATOMS: atom_id res chain seq x y z
N MET A 1 10.08 -26.83 -7.78
CA MET A 1 9.92 -26.21 -9.12
C MET A 1 9.66 -24.72 -8.92
N SER A 2 10.31 -23.85 -9.68
CA SER A 2 10.10 -22.40 -9.55
C SER A 2 8.69 -22.05 -10.03
N LEU A 3 7.92 -21.29 -9.24
CA LEU A 3 6.54 -20.85 -9.55
C LEU A 3 6.43 -20.10 -10.90
N THR A 4 7.55 -19.55 -11.39
CA THR A 4 7.67 -18.90 -12.71
C THR A 4 7.49 -19.83 -13.91
N ASN A 5 7.67 -21.15 -13.76
CA ASN A 5 7.59 -22.08 -14.89
C ASN A 5 6.16 -22.57 -15.20
N ILE A 6 5.18 -22.32 -14.33
CA ILE A 6 3.80 -22.86 -14.49
C ILE A 6 2.99 -22.06 -15.53
N PHE A 7 3.37 -20.79 -15.78
CA PHE A 7 2.63 -19.88 -16.67
C PHE A 7 3.47 -19.38 -17.86
N GLN A 8 4.61 -20.00 -18.16
CA GLN A 8 5.40 -19.70 -19.36
C GLN A 8 4.73 -20.35 -20.58
N THR A 9 4.08 -19.54 -21.42
CA THR A 9 3.79 -19.92 -22.80
C THR A 9 5.09 -19.81 -23.59
N ASP A 10 5.74 -20.94 -23.88
CA ASP A 10 6.92 -20.97 -24.74
C ASP A 10 6.54 -20.50 -26.16
N ALA A 11 7.32 -19.55 -26.68
CA ALA A 11 7.22 -19.11 -28.07
C ALA A 11 7.72 -20.23 -28.99
N VAL A 12 6.79 -20.87 -29.71
CA VAL A 12 7.08 -21.92 -30.70
C VAL A 12 7.71 -21.30 -31.96
N SER A 13 8.87 -21.82 -32.36
CA SER A 13 9.48 -21.59 -33.69
C SER A 13 8.75 -22.40 -34.77
N PRO A 14 8.65 -21.91 -36.02
CA PRO A 14 7.81 -22.54 -37.03
C PRO A 14 8.51 -23.75 -37.66
N GLY A 15 8.01 -24.95 -37.39
CA GLY A 15 8.31 -26.12 -38.21
C GLY A 15 8.37 -27.45 -37.46
N SER A 16 7.21 -28.08 -37.26
CA SER A 16 6.96 -29.49 -37.60
C SER A 16 5.65 -29.95 -36.96
N SER A 17 4.79 -30.56 -37.76
CA SER A 17 3.51 -31.14 -37.42
C SER A 17 3.62 -32.27 -36.38
N ASP A 18 3.12 -32.03 -35.17
CA ASP A 18 2.42 -33.05 -34.38
C ASP A 18 1.54 -32.37 -33.33
N SER A 19 0.32 -32.88 -33.18
CA SER A 19 -0.74 -32.35 -32.32
C SER A 19 -0.32 -32.29 -30.85
N SER A 20 0.05 -31.10 -30.37
CA SER A 20 0.07 -30.78 -28.95
C SER A 20 -0.45 -29.35 -28.77
N ASP A 21 -1.74 -29.28 -28.43
CA ASP A 21 -2.43 -28.07 -27.98
C ASP A 21 -1.63 -27.46 -26.81
N PRO A 22 -1.36 -26.14 -26.77
CA PRO A 22 -0.61 -25.52 -25.68
C PRO A 22 -1.41 -25.71 -24.39
N THR A 23 -1.05 -26.72 -23.62
CA THR A 23 -1.77 -27.12 -22.44
C THR A 23 -1.68 -26.01 -21.40
N LEU A 24 -2.83 -25.42 -21.09
CA LEU A 24 -3.03 -24.72 -19.83
C LEU A 24 -2.41 -25.57 -18.70
N PRO A 25 -1.74 -24.97 -17.69
CA PRO A 25 -1.35 -25.73 -16.51
C PRO A 25 -2.57 -26.50 -16.01
N HIS A 26 -2.42 -27.80 -15.76
CA HIS A 26 -3.55 -28.69 -15.45
C HIS A 26 -4.51 -28.03 -14.45
N ASP A 27 -5.80 -28.04 -14.76
CA ASP A 27 -6.85 -27.40 -13.94
C ASP A 27 -6.72 -27.72 -12.44
N ASP A 28 -6.34 -28.96 -12.12
CA ASP A 28 -6.09 -29.44 -10.75
C ASP A 28 -4.99 -28.65 -10.05
N THR A 29 -3.88 -28.37 -10.74
CA THR A 29 -2.78 -27.57 -10.22
C THR A 29 -3.22 -26.13 -9.97
N ILE A 30 -4.01 -25.53 -10.86
CA ILE A 30 -4.53 -24.16 -10.66
C ILE A 30 -5.45 -24.14 -9.44
N ILE A 31 -6.37 -25.09 -9.32
CA ILE A 31 -7.29 -25.18 -8.18
C ILE A 31 -6.54 -25.36 -6.86
N GLU A 32 -5.54 -26.24 -6.83
CA GLU A 32 -4.72 -26.49 -5.64
C GLU A 32 -3.93 -25.25 -5.22
N LEU A 33 -3.29 -24.57 -6.18
CA LEU A 33 -2.50 -23.36 -5.90
C LEU A 33 -3.37 -22.16 -5.48
N LEU A 34 -4.57 -22.01 -6.04
CA LEU A 34 -5.54 -21.01 -5.57
C LEU A 34 -5.99 -21.29 -4.13
N GLY A 35 -6.06 -22.57 -3.74
CA GLY A 35 -6.39 -23.02 -2.38
C GLY A 35 -5.21 -23.03 -1.39
N SER A 36 -4.01 -22.61 -1.79
CA SER A 36 -2.81 -22.67 -0.94
C SER A 36 -2.93 -21.79 0.31
N TYR A 37 -2.36 -22.22 1.45
CA TYR A 37 -2.28 -21.40 2.65
C TYR A 37 -1.33 -20.20 2.50
N GLU A 38 -0.39 -20.26 1.55
CA GLU A 38 0.58 -19.19 1.31
C GLU A 38 -0.02 -18.03 0.51
N PHE A 39 0.02 -16.84 1.09
CA PHE A 39 -0.48 -15.60 0.48
C PHE A 39 0.11 -15.35 -0.91
N ASP A 40 1.44 -15.45 -1.05
CA ASP A 40 2.13 -15.17 -2.31
C ASP A 40 1.75 -16.17 -3.41
N VAL A 41 1.51 -17.43 -3.04
CA VAL A 41 1.09 -18.48 -3.98
C VAL A 41 -0.30 -18.17 -4.52
N ARG A 42 -1.28 -17.86 -3.65
CA ARG A 42 -2.63 -17.50 -4.10
C ARG A 42 -2.63 -16.26 -4.99
N LEU A 43 -1.89 -15.22 -4.58
CA LEU A 43 -1.81 -13.96 -5.32
C LEU A 43 -1.10 -14.12 -6.68
N GLN A 44 -0.03 -14.91 -6.76
CA GLN A 44 0.64 -15.18 -8.03
C GLN A 44 -0.25 -16.03 -8.95
N THR A 45 -0.95 -17.02 -8.40
CA THR A 45 -1.82 -17.91 -9.17
C THR A 45 -3.00 -17.16 -9.79
N ILE A 46 -3.67 -16.27 -9.05
CA ILE A 46 -4.75 -15.44 -9.61
C ILE A 46 -4.25 -14.45 -10.67
N ASN A 47 -3.02 -13.95 -10.54
CA ASN A 47 -2.38 -13.11 -11.57
C ASN A 47 -2.02 -13.92 -12.83
N GLY A 48 -1.55 -15.16 -12.67
CA GLY A 48 -1.33 -16.10 -13.76
C GLY A 48 -2.63 -16.42 -14.49
N LEU A 49 -3.71 -16.71 -13.76
CA LEU A 49 -5.04 -16.91 -14.33
C LEU A 49 -5.56 -15.67 -15.07
N SER A 50 -5.25 -14.46 -14.56
CA SER A 50 -5.56 -13.20 -15.23
C SER A 50 -4.77 -13.00 -16.54
N ALA A 51 -3.55 -13.54 -16.64
CA ALA A 51 -2.81 -13.55 -17.90
C ALA A 51 -3.46 -14.51 -18.90
N ILE A 52 -3.79 -15.73 -18.47
CA ILE A 52 -4.49 -16.72 -19.29
C ILE A 52 -5.80 -16.13 -19.86
N ALA A 53 -6.65 -15.56 -19.01
CA ALA A 53 -7.93 -15.00 -19.43
C ALA A 53 -7.81 -13.84 -20.42
N ARG A 54 -6.70 -13.08 -20.37
CA ARG A 54 -6.43 -11.99 -21.31
C ARG A 54 -5.94 -12.48 -22.67
N HIS A 55 -5.23 -13.61 -22.70
CA HIS A 55 -4.64 -14.15 -23.92
C HIS A 55 -5.53 -15.14 -24.67
N ASP A 56 -6.40 -15.87 -23.96
CA ASP A 56 -7.33 -16.84 -24.55
C ASP A 56 -8.77 -16.51 -24.15
N SER A 57 -9.60 -16.06 -25.10
CA SER A 57 -11.02 -15.74 -24.84
C SER A 57 -11.90 -16.97 -24.60
N GLN A 58 -11.43 -18.17 -24.93
CA GLN A 58 -12.12 -19.44 -24.72
C GLN A 58 -11.57 -20.22 -23.53
N TRP A 59 -10.65 -19.64 -22.74
CA TRP A 59 -10.00 -20.30 -21.61
C TRP A 59 -11.01 -20.92 -20.65
N PHE A 60 -12.10 -20.20 -20.34
CA PHE A 60 -13.09 -20.65 -19.37
C PHE A 60 -13.90 -21.82 -19.92
N THR A 61 -14.20 -21.81 -21.23
CA THR A 61 -14.85 -22.95 -21.90
C THR A 61 -13.97 -24.19 -21.83
N LYS A 62 -12.65 -24.03 -22.06
CA LYS A 62 -11.64 -25.11 -22.01
C LYS A 62 -11.36 -25.63 -20.60
N PHE A 63 -11.51 -24.79 -19.58
CA PHE A 63 -11.34 -25.19 -18.18
C PHE A 63 -12.43 -26.20 -17.79
N LEU A 64 -12.06 -27.46 -17.55
CA LEU A 64 -12.99 -28.56 -17.31
C LEU A 64 -13.64 -28.44 -15.91
N ARG A 65 -12.86 -28.10 -14.89
CA ARG A 65 -13.31 -28.06 -13.48
C ARG A 65 -13.90 -26.71 -13.05
N LYS A 66 -14.86 -26.19 -13.83
CA LYS A 66 -15.44 -24.85 -13.65
C LYS A 66 -16.04 -24.64 -12.25
N GLY A 67 -16.72 -25.66 -11.72
CA GLY A 67 -17.38 -25.55 -10.41
C GLY A 67 -16.37 -25.36 -9.27
N GLU A 68 -15.29 -26.11 -9.28
CA GLU A 68 -14.23 -26.02 -8.27
C GLU A 68 -13.42 -24.74 -8.42
N LEU A 69 -13.18 -24.27 -9.64
CA LEU A 69 -12.58 -22.97 -9.87
C LEU A 69 -13.46 -21.85 -9.28
N VAL A 70 -14.76 -21.86 -9.56
CA VAL A 70 -15.70 -20.88 -9.00
C VAL A 70 -15.72 -20.95 -7.47
N LYS A 71 -15.69 -22.15 -6.88
CA LYS A 71 -15.58 -22.34 -5.43
C LYS A 71 -14.28 -21.75 -4.86
N GLN A 72 -13.15 -21.94 -5.54
CA GLN A 72 -11.88 -21.31 -5.13
C GLN A 72 -11.95 -19.78 -5.24
N LEU A 73 -12.52 -19.25 -6.31
CA LEU A 73 -12.71 -17.80 -6.47
C LEU A 73 -13.60 -17.23 -5.35
N GLU A 74 -14.63 -17.96 -4.91
CA GLU A 74 -15.46 -17.56 -3.77
C GLU A 74 -14.64 -17.49 -2.47
N LEU A 75 -13.79 -18.49 -2.20
CA LEU A 75 -12.89 -18.48 -1.05
C LEU A 75 -11.92 -17.30 -1.11
N LEU A 76 -11.37 -17.00 -2.28
CA LEU A 76 -10.45 -15.86 -2.49
C LEU A 76 -11.15 -14.50 -2.35
N LEU A 77 -12.43 -14.39 -2.72
CA LEU A 77 -13.24 -13.19 -2.44
C LEU A 77 -13.41 -12.97 -0.93
N ASN A 78 -13.33 -14.04 -0.13
CA ASN A 78 -13.44 -14.00 1.33
C ASN A 78 -12.09 -14.18 2.05
N ASP A 79 -10.97 -14.01 1.33
CA ASP A 79 -9.62 -14.13 1.87
C ASP A 79 -9.35 -13.12 3.00
N GLU A 80 -8.53 -13.48 4.00
CA GLU A 80 -8.15 -12.56 5.08
C GLU A 80 -7.39 -11.33 4.57
N ARG A 81 -6.67 -11.46 3.45
CA ARG A 81 -5.83 -10.42 2.86
C ARG A 81 -6.62 -9.69 1.77
N TRP A 82 -6.82 -8.39 1.97
CA TRP A 82 -7.59 -7.56 1.03
C TRP A 82 -6.96 -7.51 -0.37
N GLU A 83 -5.64 -7.71 -0.49
CA GLU A 83 -4.92 -7.76 -1.76
C GLU A 83 -5.40 -8.93 -2.64
N VAL A 84 -5.64 -10.09 -2.03
CA VAL A 84 -6.16 -11.27 -2.73
C VAL A 84 -7.62 -11.04 -3.12
N GLN A 85 -8.44 -10.49 -2.22
CA GLN A 85 -9.82 -10.11 -2.53
C GLN A 85 -9.89 -9.11 -3.70
N HIS A 86 -9.07 -8.06 -3.65
CA HIS A 86 -8.98 -7.03 -4.67
C HIS A 86 -8.56 -7.64 -6.01
N GLN A 87 -7.52 -8.47 -6.02
CA GLN A 87 -7.02 -9.06 -7.26
C GLN A 87 -8.00 -10.08 -7.85
N THR A 88 -8.74 -10.79 -7.01
CA THR A 88 -9.83 -11.68 -7.44
C THR A 88 -10.98 -10.89 -8.06
N LEU A 89 -11.42 -9.78 -7.45
CA LEU A 89 -12.42 -8.89 -8.04
C LEU A 89 -11.95 -8.29 -9.37
N LYS A 90 -10.67 -7.92 -9.47
CA LYS A 90 -10.08 -7.38 -10.70
C LYS A 90 -10.07 -8.43 -11.79
N PHE A 91 -9.62 -9.64 -11.46
CA PHE A 91 -9.67 -10.78 -12.36
C PHE A 91 -11.10 -11.04 -12.86
N LEU A 92 -12.09 -11.09 -11.97
CA LEU A 92 -13.49 -11.29 -12.34
C LEU A 92 -14.00 -10.19 -13.28
N LEU A 93 -13.66 -8.93 -13.03
CA LEU A 93 -14.01 -7.81 -13.90
C LEU A 93 -13.39 -7.94 -15.29
N ASP A 94 -12.09 -8.25 -15.36
CA ASP A 94 -11.35 -8.35 -16.62
C ASP A 94 -11.78 -9.61 -17.41
N ALA A 95 -12.08 -10.71 -16.72
CA ALA A 95 -12.48 -11.98 -17.31
C ALA A 95 -13.98 -12.09 -17.61
N LEU A 96 -14.83 -11.22 -17.06
CA LEU A 96 -16.28 -11.28 -17.23
C LEU A 96 -16.73 -11.45 -18.70
N PRO A 97 -16.18 -10.70 -19.68
CA PRO A 97 -16.58 -10.85 -21.09
C PRO A 97 -16.18 -12.20 -21.71
N THR A 98 -15.18 -12.88 -21.13
CA THR A 98 -14.63 -14.15 -21.62
C THR A 98 -15.38 -15.37 -21.12
N PHE A 99 -16.26 -15.23 -20.12
CA PHE A 99 -17.07 -16.36 -19.62
C PHE A 99 -18.14 -16.83 -20.61
N GLY A 100 -18.49 -16.00 -21.59
CA GLY A 100 -19.45 -16.35 -22.64
C GLY A 100 -20.81 -16.76 -22.07
N THR A 101 -21.36 -17.88 -22.53
CA THR A 101 -22.65 -18.42 -22.06
C THR A 101 -22.63 -18.88 -20.59
N ASN A 102 -21.44 -19.05 -20.00
CA ASN A 102 -21.28 -19.47 -18.61
C ASN A 102 -21.27 -18.28 -17.62
N THR A 103 -21.44 -17.05 -18.11
CA THR A 103 -21.40 -15.84 -17.27
C THR A 103 -22.41 -15.90 -16.13
N ASP A 104 -23.67 -16.23 -16.43
CA ASP A 104 -24.72 -16.30 -15.39
C ASP A 104 -24.50 -17.47 -14.42
N PHE A 105 -23.96 -18.60 -14.88
CA PHE A 105 -23.57 -19.71 -14.01
C PHE A 105 -22.49 -19.26 -13.01
N CYS A 106 -21.40 -18.67 -13.49
CA CYS A 106 -20.29 -18.20 -12.65
C CYS A 106 -20.74 -17.09 -11.69
N MET A 107 -21.41 -16.07 -12.22
CA MET A 107 -21.81 -14.91 -11.44
C MET A 107 -22.91 -15.22 -10.44
N SER A 108 -23.85 -16.12 -10.74
CA SER A 108 -24.91 -16.49 -9.77
C SER A 108 -24.35 -17.11 -8.49
N TYR A 109 -23.28 -17.90 -8.58
CA TYR A 109 -22.60 -18.49 -7.43
C TYR A 109 -21.80 -17.46 -6.64
N LEU A 110 -21.10 -16.55 -7.34
CA LEU A 110 -20.24 -15.55 -6.70
C LEU A 110 -21.00 -14.30 -6.22
N LEU A 111 -22.24 -14.08 -6.67
CA LEU A 111 -22.94 -12.81 -6.53
C LEU A 111 -23.05 -12.35 -5.08
N ALA A 112 -23.42 -13.25 -4.16
CA ALA A 112 -23.52 -12.92 -2.74
C ALA A 112 -22.17 -12.45 -2.19
N SER A 113 -21.12 -13.24 -2.41
CA SER A 113 -19.75 -12.92 -1.98
C SER A 113 -19.25 -11.60 -2.58
N ILE A 114 -19.56 -11.32 -3.86
CA ILE A 114 -19.21 -10.06 -4.54
C ILE A 114 -19.99 -8.88 -3.93
N VAL A 115 -21.32 -8.96 -3.82
CA VAL A 115 -22.15 -7.88 -3.27
C VAL A 115 -21.71 -7.54 -1.84
N MET A 116 -21.37 -8.55 -1.05
CA MET A 116 -20.85 -8.37 0.31
C MET A 116 -19.50 -7.64 0.35
N LYS A 117 -18.72 -7.58 -0.75
CA LYS A 117 -17.51 -6.74 -0.77
C LYS A 117 -17.80 -5.23 -0.76
N LEU A 118 -19.03 -4.80 -1.02
CA LEU A 118 -19.45 -3.41 -0.78
C LEU A 118 -19.34 -3.01 0.70
N SER A 119 -19.32 -3.97 1.63
CA SER A 119 -19.09 -3.71 3.05
C SER A 119 -17.61 -3.74 3.45
N SER A 120 -16.68 -3.90 2.50
CA SER A 120 -15.23 -3.95 2.78
C SER A 120 -14.75 -2.65 3.44
N SER A 121 -13.79 -2.77 4.36
CA SER A 121 -13.13 -1.61 4.98
C SER A 121 -12.24 -0.84 4.00
N LYS A 122 -11.81 -1.47 2.90
CA LYS A 122 -10.94 -0.88 1.89
C LYS A 122 -11.76 -0.24 0.76
N LEU A 123 -11.60 1.07 0.57
CA LEU A 123 -12.30 1.82 -0.48
C LEU A 123 -12.00 1.31 -1.90
N THR A 124 -10.78 0.85 -2.16
CA THR A 124 -10.39 0.29 -3.46
C THR A 124 -11.19 -0.97 -3.80
N VAL A 125 -11.37 -1.86 -2.81
CA VAL A 125 -12.22 -3.06 -2.94
C VAL A 125 -13.66 -2.64 -3.22
N ARG A 126 -14.25 -1.72 -2.43
CA ARG A 126 -15.63 -1.25 -2.64
C ARG A 126 -15.86 -0.64 -4.02
N ARG A 127 -14.95 0.24 -4.47
CA ARG A 127 -15.04 0.88 -5.81
C ARG A 127 -14.95 -0.14 -6.94
N LEU A 128 -14.05 -1.11 -6.82
CA LEU A 128 -13.88 -2.17 -7.81
C LEU A 128 -15.09 -3.11 -7.85
N THR A 129 -15.64 -3.47 -6.68
CA THR A 129 -16.90 -4.22 -6.56
C THR A 129 -18.05 -3.47 -7.24
N ASN A 130 -18.19 -2.17 -6.99
CA ASN A 130 -19.21 -1.35 -7.65
C ASN A 130 -19.05 -1.36 -9.17
N ASN A 131 -17.82 -1.21 -9.68
CA ASN A 131 -17.55 -1.27 -11.10
C ASN A 131 -17.93 -2.64 -11.70
N LEU A 132 -17.53 -3.75 -11.05
CA LEU A 132 -17.89 -5.10 -11.45
C LEU A 132 -19.42 -5.32 -11.49
N LEU A 133 -20.13 -4.89 -10.45
CA LEU A 133 -21.58 -5.00 -10.38
C LEU A 133 -22.25 -4.16 -11.47
N ILE A 134 -21.76 -2.94 -11.74
CA ILE A 134 -22.27 -2.09 -12.83
C ILE A 134 -22.08 -2.77 -14.18
N VAL A 135 -20.88 -3.29 -14.47
CA VAL A 135 -20.62 -3.99 -15.74
C VAL A 135 -21.53 -5.21 -15.89
N TYR A 136 -21.71 -6.01 -14.84
CA TYR A 136 -22.59 -7.17 -14.88
C TYR A 136 -24.08 -6.79 -15.00
N LEU A 137 -24.52 -5.72 -14.32
CA LEU A 137 -25.89 -5.23 -14.41
C LEU A 137 -26.23 -4.67 -15.80
N LYS A 138 -25.25 -4.17 -16.55
CA LYS A 138 -25.45 -3.75 -17.94
C LYS A 138 -25.75 -4.93 -18.85
N SER A 139 -25.09 -6.08 -18.66
CA SER A 139 -25.35 -7.29 -19.43
C SER A 139 -26.60 -8.05 -18.95
N SER A 140 -26.83 -8.09 -17.64
CA SER A 140 -27.92 -8.85 -17.01
C SER A 140 -28.74 -8.00 -16.02
N PRO A 141 -29.55 -7.02 -16.47
CA PRO A 141 -30.21 -6.06 -15.59
C PRO A 141 -31.23 -6.67 -14.62
N SER A 142 -31.78 -7.86 -14.92
CA SER A 142 -32.77 -8.53 -14.05
C SER A 142 -32.19 -8.97 -12.69
N ILE A 143 -30.87 -9.14 -12.61
CA ILE A 143 -30.14 -9.56 -11.39
C ILE A 143 -30.22 -8.50 -10.30
N VAL A 144 -30.55 -7.24 -10.63
CA VAL A 144 -30.71 -6.16 -9.67
C VAL A 144 -31.67 -6.52 -8.53
N THR A 145 -32.70 -7.32 -8.80
CA THR A 145 -33.66 -7.77 -7.78
C THR A 145 -33.03 -8.68 -6.72
N ILE A 146 -32.05 -9.51 -7.11
CA ILE A 146 -31.30 -10.39 -6.21
C ILE A 146 -30.30 -9.56 -5.39
N ILE A 147 -29.60 -8.63 -6.04
CA ILE A 147 -28.68 -7.70 -5.35
C ILE A 147 -29.42 -6.89 -4.29
N GLN A 148 -30.62 -6.40 -4.59
CA GLN A 148 -31.46 -5.70 -3.62
C GLN A 148 -31.79 -6.57 -2.41
N LYS A 149 -32.16 -7.84 -2.59
CA LYS A 149 -32.44 -8.76 -1.47
C LYS A 149 -31.20 -8.93 -0.59
N ILE A 150 -30.03 -9.21 -1.17
CA ILE A 150 -28.78 -9.38 -0.42
C ILE A 150 -28.44 -8.12 0.40
N LEU A 151 -28.56 -6.94 -0.22
CA LEU A 151 -28.30 -5.67 0.46
C LEU A 151 -29.29 -5.39 1.59
N VAL A 152 -30.58 -5.63 1.35
CA VAL A 152 -31.64 -5.43 2.34
C VAL A 152 -31.46 -6.39 3.51
N ASP A 153 -31.19 -7.67 3.26
CA ASP A 153 -30.92 -8.65 4.30
C ASP A 153 -29.73 -8.22 5.14
N PHE A 154 -28.64 -7.76 4.52
CA PHE A 154 -27.47 -7.22 5.23
C PHE A 154 -27.80 -5.99 6.10
N LEU A 155 -28.58 -5.03 5.57
CA LEU A 155 -28.95 -3.83 6.31
C LEU A 155 -29.82 -4.15 7.54
N HIS A 156 -30.61 -5.23 7.51
CA HIS A 156 -31.45 -5.66 8.63
C HIS A 156 -30.71 -6.50 9.68
N GLN A 157 -29.49 -6.96 9.42
CA GLN A 157 -28.73 -7.72 10.41
C GLN A 157 -28.41 -6.87 11.65
N ALA A 158 -28.93 -7.25 12.82
CA ALA A 158 -28.74 -6.50 14.06
C ALA A 158 -27.28 -6.47 14.54
N GLN A 159 -26.51 -7.52 14.20
CA GLN A 159 -25.11 -7.68 14.63
C GLN A 159 -24.11 -6.83 13.84
N VAL A 160 -24.54 -6.25 12.70
CA VAL A 160 -23.66 -5.45 11.85
C VAL A 160 -23.61 -4.02 12.38
N GLU A 161 -22.40 -3.53 12.63
CA GLU A 161 -22.17 -2.17 13.11
C GLU A 161 -22.79 -1.12 12.17
N PRO A 162 -23.44 -0.07 12.70
CA PRO A 162 -24.05 0.99 11.88
C PRO A 162 -23.08 1.65 10.89
N LYS A 163 -21.79 1.77 11.25
CA LYS A 163 -20.75 2.33 10.39
C LYS A 163 -20.56 1.51 9.09
N ILE A 164 -20.65 0.19 9.18
CA ILE A 164 -20.51 -0.70 8.01
C ILE A 164 -21.76 -0.59 7.13
N LYS A 165 -22.95 -0.52 7.73
CA LYS A 165 -24.21 -0.26 7.00
C LYS A 165 -24.16 1.07 6.25
N VAL A 166 -23.66 2.14 6.89
CA VAL A 166 -23.45 3.44 6.24
C VAL A 166 -22.47 3.34 5.08
N ALA A 167 -21.39 2.57 5.22
CA ALA A 167 -20.43 2.37 4.12
C ALA A 167 -21.10 1.72 2.90
N VAL A 168 -21.91 0.67 3.10
CA VAL A 168 -22.69 0.04 2.02
C VAL A 168 -23.69 1.02 1.42
N LEU A 169 -24.44 1.76 2.25
CA LEU A 169 -25.42 2.76 1.80
C LEU A 169 -24.80 3.87 0.93
N ASN A 170 -23.53 4.24 1.16
CA ASN A 170 -22.82 5.19 0.30
C ASN A 170 -22.54 4.63 -1.10
N GLU A 171 -22.42 3.32 -1.23
CA GLU A 171 -22.09 2.65 -2.48
C GLU A 171 -23.34 2.30 -3.32
N ILE A 172 -24.49 2.07 -2.69
CA ILE A 172 -25.76 1.69 -3.36
C ILE A 172 -26.16 2.64 -4.51
N PRO A 173 -26.10 3.98 -4.36
CA PRO A 173 -26.50 4.90 -5.43
C PRO A 173 -25.71 4.72 -6.74
N ASN A 174 -24.51 4.13 -6.70
CA ASN A 174 -23.73 3.86 -7.91
C ASN A 174 -24.36 2.76 -8.78
N LEU A 175 -25.25 1.94 -8.21
CA LEU A 175 -25.98 0.89 -8.92
C LEU A 175 -27.22 1.41 -9.65
N PHE A 176 -27.56 2.70 -9.51
CA PHE A 176 -28.71 3.35 -10.15
C PHE A 176 -28.42 3.68 -11.62
N ILE A 177 -28.13 2.65 -12.42
CA ILE A 177 -27.81 2.76 -13.84
C ILE A 177 -29.08 2.75 -14.70
N ALA A 178 -29.05 3.36 -15.88
CA ALA A 178 -30.25 3.53 -16.71
C ALA A 178 -30.89 2.19 -17.14
N GLU A 179 -30.05 1.18 -17.39
CA GLU A 179 -30.41 -0.18 -17.82
C GLU A 179 -31.30 -0.90 -16.80
N CYS A 180 -31.22 -0.51 -15.51
CA CYS A 180 -32.04 -1.06 -14.43
C CYS A 180 -33.31 -0.25 -14.15
N GLY A 181 -33.54 0.87 -14.86
CA GLY A 181 -34.60 1.83 -14.51
C GLY A 181 -36.03 1.31 -14.59
N ILE A 182 -36.26 0.31 -15.45
CA ILE A 182 -37.56 -0.36 -15.62
C ILE A 182 -37.75 -1.58 -14.71
N LYS A 183 -36.74 -1.93 -13.91
CA LYS A 183 -36.79 -3.11 -13.03
C LYS A 183 -37.49 -2.79 -11.71
N ASN A 184 -37.85 -3.84 -10.97
CA ASN A 184 -38.48 -3.69 -9.67
C ASN A 184 -37.47 -3.22 -8.62
N TRP A 185 -37.69 -2.04 -8.05
CA TRP A 185 -36.89 -1.45 -6.97
C TRP A 185 -37.60 -1.38 -5.62
N ASN A 186 -38.82 -1.93 -5.53
CA ASN A 186 -39.61 -1.89 -4.31
C ASN A 186 -38.96 -2.71 -3.18
N ILE A 187 -38.18 -3.74 -3.52
CA ILE A 187 -37.45 -4.55 -2.53
C ILE A 187 -36.50 -3.66 -1.72
N LEU A 188 -35.70 -2.84 -2.41
CA LEU A 188 -34.81 -1.88 -1.76
C LEU A 188 -35.57 -0.77 -1.05
N GLY A 189 -36.59 -0.19 -1.69
CA GLY A 189 -37.40 0.89 -1.10
C GLY A 189 -38.09 0.46 0.19
N ASP A 190 -38.81 -0.66 0.17
CA ASP A 190 -39.48 -1.23 1.35
C ASP A 190 -38.46 -1.65 2.41
N GLY A 191 -37.31 -2.20 1.98
CA GLY A 191 -36.24 -2.61 2.87
C GLY A 191 -35.59 -1.43 3.61
N LEU A 192 -35.36 -0.31 2.93
CA LEU A 192 -34.84 0.91 3.54
C LEU A 192 -35.85 1.52 4.52
N GLN A 193 -37.15 1.49 4.20
CA GLN A 193 -38.21 1.99 5.09
C GLN A 193 -38.36 1.15 6.36
N LYS A 194 -38.14 -0.17 6.28
CA LYS A 194 -38.23 -1.10 7.40
C LYS A 194 -36.93 -1.20 8.22
N ALA A 195 -35.84 -0.60 7.76
CA ALA A 195 -34.57 -0.59 8.45
C ALA A 195 -34.61 0.36 9.67
N PHE A 196 -35.14 -0.12 10.79
CA PHE A 196 -35.15 0.60 12.06
C PHE A 196 -33.74 0.62 12.70
N SER A 197 -33.32 1.80 13.17
CA SER A 197 -32.05 1.98 13.87
C SER A 197 -32.18 3.09 14.92
N THR A 198 -31.45 2.97 16.02
CA THR A 198 -31.30 4.04 17.02
C THR A 198 -30.17 5.03 16.68
N ASP A 199 -29.33 4.71 15.69
CA ASP A 199 -28.24 5.59 15.24
C ASP A 199 -28.78 6.69 14.30
N PRO A 200 -28.75 7.97 14.70
CA PRO A 200 -29.26 9.07 13.89
C PRO A 200 -28.49 9.24 12.57
N LYS A 201 -27.19 8.90 12.52
CA LYS A 201 -26.40 9.00 11.28
C LYS A 201 -26.82 7.95 10.27
N LEU A 202 -27.09 6.73 10.73
CA LEU A 202 -27.59 5.66 9.88
C LEU A 202 -28.99 5.99 9.35
N LEU A 203 -29.89 6.49 10.20
CA LEU A 203 -31.23 6.94 9.78
C LEU A 203 -31.17 8.07 8.74
N GLN A 204 -30.30 9.07 8.97
CA GLN A 204 -30.08 10.15 8.01
C GLN A 204 -29.58 9.59 6.67
N LYS A 205 -28.63 8.66 6.69
CA LYS A 205 -28.09 8.05 5.47
C LYS A 205 -29.14 7.22 4.72
N ILE A 206 -29.97 6.46 5.44
CA ILE A 206 -31.08 5.70 4.86
C ILE A 206 -32.04 6.64 4.13
N ALA A 207 -32.45 7.75 4.77
CA ALA A 207 -33.30 8.76 4.14
C ALA A 207 -32.65 9.39 2.88
N GLU A 208 -31.35 9.68 2.94
CA GLU A 208 -30.58 10.25 1.83
C GLU A 208 -30.48 9.28 0.62
N VAL A 209 -30.42 7.97 0.87
CA VAL A 209 -30.43 6.96 -0.19
C VAL A 209 -31.84 6.77 -0.74
N GLN A 210 -32.86 6.79 0.12
CA GLN A 210 -34.27 6.73 -0.27
C GLN A 210 -34.63 7.89 -1.22
N GLU A 211 -34.23 9.12 -0.89
CA GLU A 211 -34.46 10.28 -1.74
C GLU A 211 -33.80 10.14 -3.13
N ARG A 212 -32.57 9.60 -3.17
CA ARG A 212 -31.89 9.33 -4.45
C ARG A 212 -32.56 8.23 -5.26
N LEU A 213 -33.08 7.19 -4.60
CA LEU A 213 -33.84 6.14 -5.27
C LEU A 213 -35.12 6.70 -5.89
N ASP A 214 -35.87 7.52 -5.14
CA ASP A 214 -37.08 8.17 -5.64
C ASP A 214 -36.79 9.09 -6.82
N ALA A 215 -35.71 9.89 -6.75
CA ALA A 215 -35.26 10.75 -7.85
C ALA A 215 -34.87 9.94 -9.09
N TYR A 216 -34.17 8.82 -8.90
CA TYR A 216 -33.80 7.90 -9.98
C TYR A 216 -35.02 7.26 -10.64
N LEU A 217 -35.99 6.75 -9.86
CA LEU A 217 -37.20 6.14 -10.39
C LEU A 217 -38.07 7.15 -11.14
N LYS A 218 -38.19 8.39 -10.64
CA LYS A 218 -38.87 9.49 -11.35
C LYS A 218 -38.22 9.79 -12.70
N ARG A 219 -36.89 9.78 -12.76
CA ARG A 219 -36.14 9.99 -14.01
C ARG A 219 -36.34 8.85 -15.01
N CYS A 220 -36.40 7.61 -14.53
CA CYS A 220 -36.55 6.43 -15.38
C CYS A 220 -37.99 6.21 -15.86
N ASN A 221 -39.00 6.58 -15.06
CA ASN A 221 -40.41 6.39 -15.40
C ASN A 221 -41.27 7.62 -15.05
N PRO A 222 -41.23 8.68 -15.87
CA PRO A 222 -42.04 9.89 -15.63
C PRO A 222 -43.56 9.66 -15.67
N ARG A 223 -44.02 8.49 -16.14
CA ARG A 223 -45.44 8.08 -16.21
C ARG A 223 -45.97 7.36 -14.96
N LEU A 224 -45.12 6.95 -14.02
CA LEU A 224 -45.54 6.34 -12.74
C LEU A 224 -45.80 7.39 -11.63
N SER A 225 -45.63 8.67 -11.94
CA SER A 225 -45.81 9.83 -11.06
C SER A 225 -47.26 10.13 -10.65
N THR A 226 -48.20 9.20 -10.84
CA THR A 226 -49.63 9.41 -10.57
C THR A 226 -50.21 8.49 -9.50
N SER A 227 -49.41 7.72 -8.75
CA SER A 227 -49.97 6.83 -7.70
C SER A 227 -49.16 6.68 -6.41
N MET A 228 -48.29 7.63 -6.06
CA MET A 228 -47.52 7.60 -4.79
C MET A 228 -47.41 8.98 -4.12
N SER A 229 -48.33 9.90 -4.39
CA SER A 229 -48.63 11.01 -3.48
C SER A 229 -49.81 10.57 -2.63
N ASP A 230 -49.57 10.11 -1.40
CA ASP A 230 -50.51 10.24 -0.26
C ASP A 230 -50.17 9.43 1.01
N ARG A 231 -48.99 8.80 1.15
CA ARG A 231 -48.71 8.01 2.38
C ARG A 231 -47.45 8.28 3.18
N GLN A 232 -46.68 9.33 2.89
CA GLN A 232 -45.54 9.69 3.75
C GLN A 232 -45.44 11.19 4.02
N VAL A 233 -46.37 11.70 4.84
CA VAL A 233 -46.17 12.92 5.65
C VAL A 233 -46.55 12.71 7.13
N SER A 234 -47.14 11.57 7.51
CA SER A 234 -47.68 11.38 8.85
C SER A 234 -46.72 10.82 9.91
N ALA A 235 -45.40 10.73 9.66
CA ALA A 235 -44.44 10.26 10.67
C ALA A 235 -43.28 11.23 10.99
N ILE A 236 -43.18 12.40 10.35
CA ILE A 236 -42.16 13.43 10.64
C ILE A 236 -42.83 14.77 11.05
N SER A 237 -44.08 14.72 11.50
CA SER A 237 -44.82 15.91 11.97
C SER A 237 -44.70 16.16 13.49
N LEU A 238 -43.80 15.49 14.21
CA LEU A 238 -43.65 15.64 15.66
C LEU A 238 -42.28 16.15 16.14
N GLU A 239 -41.32 16.39 15.25
CA GLU A 239 -40.03 17.01 15.65
C GLU A 239 -39.75 18.38 15.02
N SER A 240 -40.64 18.89 14.17
CA SER A 240 -40.55 20.25 13.62
C SER A 240 -41.11 21.34 14.57
N SER A 241 -41.67 20.95 15.72
CA SER A 241 -42.18 21.87 16.75
C SER A 241 -41.14 22.30 17.81
N VAL A 242 -39.88 21.87 17.72
CA VAL A 242 -38.81 22.29 18.67
C VAL A 242 -37.78 23.26 18.05
N ARG A 243 -37.85 23.54 16.74
CA ARG A 243 -36.87 24.41 16.05
C ARG A 243 -37.39 25.75 15.54
N LYS A 244 -38.62 26.16 15.89
CA LYS A 244 -39.18 27.47 15.49
C LYS A 244 -39.27 28.53 16.60
N THR A 245 -38.59 28.33 17.74
CA THR A 245 -38.52 29.33 18.83
C THR A 245 -37.12 29.85 19.15
N ALA A 246 -36.11 29.63 18.30
CA ALA A 246 -34.75 30.07 18.59
C ALA A 246 -34.01 30.82 17.46
N ASP A 247 -34.67 31.15 16.34
CA ASP A 247 -34.01 31.82 15.21
C ASP A 247 -34.75 33.07 14.71
N SER A 248 -35.31 33.83 15.66
CA SER A 248 -35.87 35.15 15.40
C SER A 248 -35.52 36.09 16.55
N ARG A 249 -34.26 36.57 16.54
CA ARG A 249 -33.81 37.91 17.02
C ARG A 249 -32.28 37.92 17.13
N VAL A 250 -31.57 38.21 16.03
CA VAL A 250 -30.47 39.20 16.00
C VAL A 250 -30.29 39.65 14.54
N LYS A 251 -30.95 40.76 14.19
CA LYS A 251 -30.41 41.78 13.28
C LYS A 251 -30.78 43.12 13.91
N GLU A 252 -29.84 43.70 14.65
CA GLU A 252 -29.89 45.09 15.09
C GLU A 252 -29.71 46.02 13.89
N VAL A 253 -30.59 47.02 13.82
CA VAL A 253 -30.43 48.27 13.08
C VAL A 253 -30.04 49.33 14.12
N VAL A 254 -29.07 50.15 13.73
CA VAL A 254 -28.37 51.21 14.47
C VAL A 254 -29.30 52.31 15.01
N SER A 255 -29.12 52.74 16.27
CA SER A 255 -28.80 54.13 16.67
C SER A 255 -29.00 54.42 18.17
N ALA A 256 -27.97 55.02 18.76
CA ALA A 256 -27.92 56.09 19.77
C ALA A 256 -28.78 56.04 21.06
N ASP A 257 -28.02 56.17 22.16
CA ASP A 257 -28.30 56.95 23.38
C ASP A 257 -28.74 56.20 24.65
N GLY A 258 -28.20 56.64 25.79
CA GLY A 258 -28.78 56.41 27.12
C GLY A 258 -28.32 55.18 27.92
N ARG A 259 -27.23 55.36 28.67
CA ARG A 259 -27.04 55.02 30.11
C ARG A 259 -27.87 53.86 30.73
N SER A 260 -27.12 52.93 31.34
CA SER A 260 -27.36 52.28 32.64
C SER A 260 -27.42 50.75 32.63
N THR A 261 -26.40 50.18 33.29
CA THR A 261 -26.30 48.88 33.96
C THR A 261 -27.59 48.09 34.17
N VAL A 262 -27.63 46.86 33.64
CA VAL A 262 -28.22 45.68 34.33
C VAL A 262 -27.43 44.41 33.94
N VAL A 263 -26.97 43.73 34.97
CA VAL A 263 -26.35 42.40 35.04
C VAL A 263 -27.34 41.32 34.62
N CYS A 264 -26.89 40.26 33.93
CA CYS A 264 -27.32 38.87 34.20
C CYS A 264 -26.50 37.82 33.40
N SER A 265 -25.54 37.23 34.10
CA SER A 265 -25.37 35.79 34.33
C SER A 265 -25.92 34.80 33.29
N ASN A 266 -25.02 34.24 32.49
CA ASN A 266 -24.91 32.79 32.26
C ASN A 266 -23.53 32.45 31.67
N SER A 267 -22.49 32.65 32.48
CA SER A 267 -21.16 32.09 32.21
C SER A 267 -21.16 30.62 32.60
N SER A 268 -21.52 29.73 31.68
CA SER A 268 -20.92 28.40 31.72
C SER A 268 -19.42 28.62 31.55
N CYS A 269 -18.66 28.43 32.62
CA CYS A 269 -17.22 28.60 32.65
C CYS A 269 -16.61 27.58 31.68
N ARG A 270 -16.44 27.96 30.40
CA ARG A 270 -15.75 27.14 29.40
C ARG A 270 -14.33 26.95 29.92
N ARG A 271 -14.01 25.74 30.36
CA ARG A 271 -12.65 25.42 30.80
C ARG A 271 -11.78 25.34 29.55
N TYR A 272 -10.64 26.02 29.57
CA TYR A 272 -9.68 25.99 28.48
C TYR A 272 -8.42 25.26 28.93
N ARG A 273 -8.05 24.24 28.18
CA ARG A 273 -6.75 23.58 28.29
C ARG A 273 -5.70 24.43 27.59
N PHE A 274 -4.54 24.54 28.22
CA PHE A 274 -3.43 25.37 27.73
C PHE A 274 -3.86 26.83 27.48
N ARG A 275 -4.91 27.28 28.19
CA ARG A 275 -5.51 28.63 28.14
C ARG A 275 -6.12 29.07 26.81
N VAL A 276 -6.04 28.27 25.75
CA VAL A 276 -6.54 28.62 24.40
C VAL A 276 -7.53 27.59 23.85
N ILE A 277 -7.36 26.31 24.18
CA ILE A 277 -8.12 25.22 23.55
C ILE A 277 -9.23 24.77 24.50
N PRO A 278 -10.51 24.79 24.08
CA PRO A 278 -11.61 24.31 24.93
C PRO A 278 -11.37 22.87 25.42
N GLU A 279 -11.58 22.62 26.72
CA GLU A 279 -11.32 21.33 27.38
C GLU A 279 -12.18 20.20 26.76
N GLU A 280 -13.37 20.54 26.27
CA GLU A 280 -14.28 19.59 25.62
C GLU A 280 -13.64 18.94 24.39
N ILE A 281 -12.76 19.66 23.67
CA ILE A 281 -12.03 19.12 22.52
C ILE A 281 -11.04 18.06 22.98
N PHE A 282 -10.28 18.29 24.05
CA PHE A 282 -9.31 17.31 24.54
C PHE A 282 -9.97 16.09 25.18
N ASN A 283 -11.09 16.26 25.87
CA ASN A 283 -11.88 15.15 26.39
C ASN A 283 -12.38 14.26 25.24
N ALA A 284 -12.88 14.86 24.16
CA ALA A 284 -13.30 14.16 22.96
C ALA A 284 -12.16 13.35 22.31
N LEU A 285 -10.91 13.83 22.40
CA LEU A 285 -9.73 13.15 21.87
C LEU A 285 -9.25 11.98 22.73
N GLN A 286 -9.38 12.05 24.06
CA GLN A 286 -8.80 11.06 24.98
C GLN A 286 -9.80 10.05 25.56
N GLN A 287 -11.07 10.42 25.76
CA GLN A 287 -12.03 9.59 26.50
C GLN A 287 -12.94 8.74 25.60
N THR A 288 -13.05 9.09 24.32
CA THR A 288 -13.99 8.45 23.39
C THR A 288 -13.22 7.48 22.49
N ASN A 289 -13.77 6.30 22.19
CA ASN A 289 -13.21 5.38 21.16
C ASN A 289 -13.76 5.64 19.75
N ASP A 290 -14.64 6.63 19.57
CA ASP A 290 -15.21 6.97 18.27
C ASP A 290 -14.27 7.86 17.46
N ALA A 291 -13.67 7.28 16.41
CA ALA A 291 -12.83 7.98 15.45
C ALA A 291 -13.51 9.22 14.83
N ALA A 292 -14.83 9.23 14.62
CA ALA A 292 -15.50 10.39 14.05
C ALA A 292 -15.46 11.61 14.99
N ILE A 293 -15.64 11.37 16.30
CA ILE A 293 -15.56 12.42 17.33
C ILE A 293 -14.11 12.91 17.47
N LYS A 294 -13.14 11.99 17.46
CA LYS A 294 -11.71 12.36 17.49
C LYS A 294 -11.31 13.18 16.28
N SER A 295 -11.74 12.77 15.08
CA SER A 295 -11.46 13.48 13.83
C SER A 295 -12.06 14.89 13.83
N SER A 296 -13.33 15.04 14.24
CA SER A 296 -13.96 16.36 14.40
C SER A 296 -13.25 17.21 15.48
N GLY A 297 -12.79 16.59 16.57
CA GLY A 297 -12.00 17.26 17.60
C GLY A 297 -10.67 17.80 17.06
N LEU A 298 -9.94 17.00 16.29
CA LEU A 298 -8.69 17.40 15.63
C LEU A 298 -8.92 18.48 14.58
N GLU A 299 -10.01 18.42 13.82
CA GLU A 299 -10.35 19.45 12.84
C GLU A 299 -10.67 20.80 13.51
N LYS A 300 -11.45 20.79 14.60
CA LYS A 300 -11.70 21.98 15.42
C LYS A 300 -10.42 22.52 16.03
N MET A 301 -9.56 21.64 16.55
CA MET A 301 -8.25 22.01 17.09
C MET A 301 -7.38 22.67 16.01
N ARG A 302 -7.32 22.09 14.82
CA ARG A 302 -6.60 22.65 13.67
C ARG A 302 -7.12 24.04 13.30
N ALA A 303 -8.43 24.25 13.29
CA ALA A 303 -9.04 25.55 13.02
C ALA A 303 -8.66 26.61 14.07
N ILE A 304 -8.61 26.24 15.34
CA ILE A 304 -8.16 27.11 16.44
C ILE A 304 -6.69 27.49 16.24
N ILE A 305 -5.80 26.51 16.05
CA ILE A 305 -4.36 26.77 15.86
C ILE A 305 -4.12 27.61 14.59
N LYS A 306 -4.89 27.39 13.52
CA LYS A 306 -4.76 28.15 12.27
C LYS A 306 -4.99 29.65 12.47
N ASN A 307 -5.92 30.01 13.36
CA ASN A 307 -6.36 31.38 13.61
C ASN A 307 -5.87 31.95 14.95
N VAL A 308 -4.84 31.34 15.54
CA VAL A 308 -4.27 31.78 16.82
C VAL A 308 -3.70 33.21 16.71
N THR A 309 -4.03 34.07 17.68
CA THR A 309 -3.52 35.45 17.73
C THR A 309 -2.19 35.52 18.49
N ALA A 310 -1.47 36.65 18.41
CA ALA A 310 -0.23 36.85 19.16
C ALA A 310 -0.43 36.76 20.69
N ASP A 311 -1.59 37.20 21.20
CA ASP A 311 -1.93 37.08 22.61
C ASP A 311 -2.19 35.63 23.02
N ASP A 312 -2.86 34.85 22.17
CA ASP A 312 -3.06 33.42 22.40
C ASP A 312 -1.75 32.64 22.37
N ILE A 313 -0.82 33.00 21.50
CA ILE A 313 0.53 32.40 21.48
C ILE A 313 1.21 32.62 22.83
N LYS A 314 1.19 33.85 23.38
CA LYS A 314 1.77 34.12 24.71
C LYS A 314 1.15 33.26 25.82
N LYS A 315 -0.14 32.95 25.72
CA LYS A 315 -0.85 32.08 26.68
C LYS A 315 -0.49 30.61 26.53
N ILE A 316 -0.28 30.11 25.31
CA ILE A 316 -0.02 28.69 25.04
C ILE A 316 1.45 28.31 25.20
N VAL A 317 2.39 29.24 24.95
CA VAL A 317 3.84 29.01 25.02
C VAL A 317 4.29 28.34 26.32
N PRO A 318 3.86 28.80 27.53
CA PRO A 318 4.22 28.15 28.80
C PRO A 318 3.73 26.70 28.93
N HIS A 319 2.83 26.27 28.06
CA HIS A 319 2.18 24.97 28.09
C HIS A 319 2.55 24.07 26.89
N LEU A 320 3.48 24.48 26.03
CA LEU A 320 3.88 23.73 24.81
C LEU A 320 4.33 22.30 25.10
N HIS A 321 5.10 22.10 26.18
CA HIS A 321 5.49 20.76 26.59
C HIS A 321 4.27 19.85 26.81
N SER A 322 3.30 20.31 27.61
CA SER A 322 2.10 19.54 27.93
C SER A 322 1.19 19.35 26.71
N TYR A 323 1.16 20.34 25.82
CA TYR A 323 0.45 20.29 24.55
C TYR A 323 0.97 19.15 23.65
N PHE A 324 2.28 19.07 23.44
CA PHE A 324 2.87 17.99 22.63
C PHE A 324 2.75 16.61 23.29
N VAL A 325 2.81 16.52 24.62
CA VAL A 325 2.53 15.27 25.35
C VAL A 325 1.09 14.80 25.10
N ALA A 326 0.12 15.72 25.14
CA ALA A 326 -1.28 15.38 24.87
C ALA A 326 -1.47 14.86 23.43
N LEU A 327 -0.83 15.48 22.44
CA LEU A 327 -0.84 15.00 21.05
C LEU A 327 -0.15 13.64 20.89
N SER A 328 0.89 13.34 21.68
CA SER A 328 1.55 12.03 21.68
C SER A 328 0.61 10.88 22.03
N LYS A 329 -0.38 11.12 22.88
CA LYS A 329 -1.41 10.12 23.20
C LYS A 329 -2.34 9.87 22.01
N VAL A 330 -2.68 10.93 21.27
CA VAL A 330 -3.55 10.83 20.08
C VAL A 330 -2.83 10.13 18.93
N LEU A 331 -1.51 10.32 18.77
CA LEU A 331 -0.73 9.58 17.77
C LEU A 331 -0.62 8.06 18.01
N GLN A 332 -1.04 7.56 19.18
CA GLN A 332 -1.08 6.13 19.48
C GLN A 332 -2.42 5.49 19.08
N ASP A 333 -3.30 6.23 18.40
CA ASP A 333 -4.56 5.72 17.89
C ASP A 333 -4.32 4.64 16.81
N SER A 334 -5.24 3.68 16.73
CA SER A 334 -5.20 2.64 15.70
C SER A 334 -5.61 3.16 14.31
N ASP A 335 -6.41 4.23 14.24
CA ASP A 335 -6.93 4.78 12.99
C ASP A 335 -5.92 5.76 12.35
N ASP A 336 -5.45 5.39 11.16
CA ASP A 336 -4.53 6.16 10.34
C ASP A 336 -4.99 7.60 10.10
N ASN A 337 -6.30 7.83 9.94
CA ASN A 337 -6.84 9.17 9.72
C ASN A 337 -6.66 10.05 10.95
N ILE A 338 -6.79 9.48 12.16
CA ILE A 338 -6.56 10.22 13.40
C ILE A 338 -5.08 10.57 13.52
N ILE A 339 -4.19 9.63 13.21
CA ILE A 339 -2.74 9.88 13.18
C ILE A 339 -2.42 10.99 12.17
N ILE A 340 -2.92 10.89 10.94
CA ILE A 340 -2.72 11.86 9.86
C ILE A 340 -3.20 13.26 10.29
N ASN A 341 -4.44 13.39 10.76
CA ASN A 341 -4.98 14.68 11.21
C ASN A 341 -4.19 15.24 12.39
N CYS A 342 -3.72 14.39 13.31
CA CYS A 342 -2.89 14.82 14.44
C CYS A 342 -1.51 15.30 13.97
N LEU A 343 -0.88 14.61 13.01
CA LEU A 343 0.37 15.04 12.38
C LEU A 343 0.20 16.38 11.65
N GLU A 344 -0.93 16.62 10.99
CA GLU A 344 -1.24 17.91 10.38
C GLU A 344 -1.39 19.04 11.42
N VAL A 345 -2.02 18.76 12.57
CA VAL A 345 -2.08 19.69 13.70
C VAL A 345 -0.67 19.99 14.23
N ILE A 346 0.20 18.98 14.37
CA ILE A 346 1.59 19.17 14.80
C ILE A 346 2.35 20.06 13.81
N LYS A 347 2.25 19.76 12.50
CA LYS A 347 2.87 20.57 11.44
C LYS A 347 2.43 22.03 11.52
N LEU A 348 1.13 22.27 11.64
CA LEU A 348 0.58 23.62 11.74
C LEU A 348 1.03 24.32 13.04
N SER A 349 1.13 23.59 14.14
CA SER A 349 1.63 24.11 15.42
C SER A 349 3.07 24.59 15.29
N ILE A 350 3.93 23.84 14.59
CA ILE A 350 5.33 24.23 14.35
C ILE A 350 5.40 25.55 13.57
N GLN A 351 4.55 25.71 12.55
CA GLN A 351 4.49 26.94 11.76
C GLN A 351 3.99 28.14 12.57
N LYS A 352 3.06 27.93 13.51
CA LYS A 352 2.42 29.01 14.27
C LYS A 352 3.17 29.42 15.52
N PHE A 353 3.90 28.52 16.14
CA PHE A 353 4.68 28.77 17.35
C PHE A 353 6.17 29.00 17.08
N ASN A 354 6.52 29.34 15.83
CA ASN A 354 7.88 29.70 15.44
C ASN A 354 8.50 30.72 16.42
N GLY A 355 9.77 30.50 16.78
CA GLY A 355 10.51 31.30 17.77
C GLY A 355 10.35 30.84 19.23
N TYR A 356 9.47 29.88 19.51
CA TYR A 356 9.25 29.32 20.85
C TYR A 356 9.49 27.80 20.93
N LEU A 357 10.06 27.20 19.89
CA LEU A 357 10.17 25.75 19.74
C LEU A 357 11.57 25.19 19.97
N ASP A 358 12.59 26.05 20.15
CA ASP A 358 13.97 25.61 20.28
C ASP A 358 14.15 24.62 21.44
N ASP A 359 13.57 24.91 22.61
CA ASP A 359 13.59 24.02 23.79
C ASP A 359 12.75 22.75 23.63
N HIS A 360 11.89 22.70 22.61
CA HIS A 360 10.97 21.59 22.35
C HIS A 360 11.36 20.75 21.13
N CYS A 361 12.46 21.07 20.44
CA CYS A 361 12.90 20.36 19.23
C CYS A 361 13.00 18.85 19.44
N GLN A 362 13.73 18.41 20.47
CA GLN A 362 13.91 17.00 20.76
C GLN A 362 12.58 16.31 21.13
N GLN A 363 11.69 17.01 21.83
CA GLN A 363 10.37 16.49 22.16
C GLN A 363 9.51 16.28 20.91
N ILE A 364 9.55 17.22 19.96
CA ILE A 364 8.79 17.13 18.71
C ILE A 364 9.36 16.03 17.82
N ILE A 365 10.68 15.89 17.74
CA ILE A 365 11.34 14.79 17.03
C ILE A 365 10.92 13.45 17.64
N ALA A 366 10.96 13.32 18.97
CA ALA A 366 10.52 12.10 19.66
C ALA A 366 9.03 11.80 19.44
N LEU A 367 8.20 12.85 19.36
CA LEU A 367 6.77 12.76 19.09
C LEU A 367 6.49 12.16 17.70
N VAL A 368 7.13 12.68 16.65
CA VAL A 368 6.93 12.18 15.28
C VAL A 368 7.71 10.89 15.01
N GLY A 369 8.84 10.69 15.68
CA GLY A 369 9.73 9.55 15.49
C GLY A 369 9.10 8.20 15.80
N LYS A 370 8.03 8.17 16.62
CA LYS A 370 7.19 6.97 16.83
C LYS A 370 6.57 6.43 15.53
N ASN A 371 6.46 7.27 14.50
CA ASN A 371 5.89 6.90 13.20
C ASN A 371 6.95 6.62 12.13
N PHE A 372 8.25 6.76 12.44
CA PHE A 372 9.31 6.41 11.50
C PHE A 372 9.29 4.91 11.19
N GLY A 373 9.66 4.57 9.97
CA GLY A 373 9.68 3.20 9.47
C GLY A 373 8.29 2.61 9.20
N THR A 374 7.23 3.42 9.22
CA THR A 374 5.88 3.00 8.84
C THR A 374 5.80 2.67 7.35
N GLU A 375 4.94 1.74 6.97
CA GLU A 375 4.69 1.41 5.56
C GLU A 375 3.64 2.36 4.91
N ARG A 376 2.95 3.14 5.74
CA ARG A 376 1.87 4.05 5.32
C ARG A 376 2.46 5.29 4.66
N ALA A 377 2.42 5.35 3.33
CA ALA A 377 3.06 6.40 2.54
C ALA A 377 2.70 7.83 2.98
N LEU A 378 1.42 8.13 3.25
CA LEU A 378 0.99 9.46 3.68
C LEU A 378 1.59 9.87 5.04
N ILE A 379 1.73 8.93 5.97
CA ILE A 379 2.34 9.20 7.28
C ILE A 379 3.83 9.52 7.09
N ARG A 380 4.54 8.77 6.24
CA ARG A 380 5.95 9.05 5.88
C ARG A 380 6.14 10.43 5.25
N GLN A 381 5.21 10.82 4.36
CA GLN A 381 5.23 12.14 3.73
C GLN A 381 5.04 13.25 4.78
N LEU A 382 4.13 13.04 5.74
CA LEU A 382 3.89 13.99 6.83
C LEU A 382 5.06 14.05 7.83
N THR A 383 5.63 12.92 8.24
CA THR A 383 6.79 12.90 9.15
C THR A 383 8.00 13.60 8.52
N MET A 384 8.29 13.31 7.24
CA MET A 384 9.28 14.03 6.44
C MET A 384 8.99 15.53 6.40
N SER A 385 7.77 15.90 6.05
CA SER A 385 7.38 17.31 5.96
C SER A 385 7.45 18.03 7.30
N ILE A 386 7.13 17.37 8.41
CA ILE A 386 7.21 17.94 9.76
C ILE A 386 8.66 18.17 10.15
N CYS A 387 9.56 17.22 9.90
CA CYS A 387 10.97 17.39 10.21
C CYS A 387 11.58 18.57 9.41
N LEU A 388 11.26 18.69 8.12
CA LEU A 388 11.71 19.82 7.30
C LEU A 388 11.07 21.15 7.74
N GLU A 389 9.83 21.14 8.20
CA GLU A 389 9.18 22.34 8.75
C GLU A 389 9.82 22.73 10.09
N LEU A 390 10.18 21.77 10.93
CA LEU A 390 10.88 22.04 12.19
C LEU A 390 12.26 22.66 11.90
N MET A 391 13.03 22.10 10.96
CA MET A 391 14.31 22.69 10.51
C MET A 391 14.14 24.12 9.97
N ARG A 392 13.00 24.45 9.37
CA ARG A 392 12.72 25.79 8.85
C ARG A 392 12.43 26.81 9.95
N ASN A 393 11.84 26.38 11.06
CA ASN A 393 11.36 27.25 12.14
C ASN A 393 12.25 27.19 13.40
N THR A 394 13.32 26.40 13.38
CA THR A 394 14.26 26.21 14.51
C THR A 394 15.68 26.00 13.98
N ASN A 395 16.65 25.77 14.87
CA ASN A 395 18.03 25.50 14.46
C ASN A 395 18.16 24.13 13.75
N VAL A 396 18.51 24.17 12.45
CA VAL A 396 18.70 22.98 11.60
C VAL A 396 19.67 21.97 12.23
N LYS A 397 20.77 22.42 12.84
CA LYS A 397 21.78 21.54 13.47
C LYS A 397 21.19 20.75 14.63
N VAL A 398 20.35 21.39 15.44
CA VAL A 398 19.68 20.75 16.58
C VAL A 398 18.72 19.67 16.08
N VAL A 399 17.92 19.97 15.05
CA VAL A 399 16.98 18.99 14.49
C VAL A 399 17.71 17.80 13.86
N MET A 400 18.74 18.04 13.05
CA MET A 400 19.53 16.96 12.45
C MET A 400 20.23 16.11 13.51
N SER A 401 20.85 16.74 14.51
CA SER A 401 21.46 16.03 15.64
C SER A 401 20.45 15.21 16.44
N GLY A 402 19.22 15.69 16.60
CA GLY A 402 18.14 14.98 17.28
C GLY A 402 17.59 13.79 16.49
N LEU A 403 17.76 13.77 15.16
CA LEU A 403 17.42 12.66 14.28
C LEU A 403 18.50 11.57 14.25
N CYS A 404 19.77 11.93 14.44
CA CYS A 404 20.89 10.98 14.39
C CYS A 404 20.72 9.71 15.27
N PRO A 405 20.19 9.77 16.51
CA PRO A 405 19.98 8.56 17.32
C PRO A 405 19.09 7.49 16.67
N TYR A 406 18.19 7.88 15.77
CA TYR A 406 17.32 6.92 15.07
C TYR A 406 18.02 6.15 13.95
N THR A 407 19.24 6.56 13.57
CA THR A 407 20.04 5.82 12.60
C THR A 407 20.63 4.52 13.18
N ASP A 408 20.67 4.41 14.51
CA ASP A 408 21.08 3.21 15.25
C ASP A 408 19.89 2.32 15.66
N ASP A 409 18.67 2.64 15.21
CA ASP A 409 17.46 1.86 15.55
C ASP A 409 17.52 0.43 14.98
N LYS A 410 17.00 -0.55 15.71
CA LYS A 410 16.98 -1.95 15.23
C LYS A 410 16.14 -2.13 13.96
N ASN A 411 15.10 -1.31 13.80
CA ASN A 411 14.24 -1.34 12.63
C ASN A 411 14.91 -0.64 11.45
N SER A 412 15.31 -1.41 10.45
CA SER A 412 15.96 -0.90 9.24
C SER A 412 15.10 0.10 8.46
N ARG A 413 13.77 0.02 8.55
CA ARG A 413 12.87 1.00 7.94
C ARG A 413 13.00 2.38 8.61
N VAL A 414 13.19 2.41 9.94
CA VAL A 414 13.44 3.66 10.69
C VAL A 414 14.76 4.28 10.23
N LYS A 415 15.83 3.48 10.16
CA LYS A 415 17.13 3.93 9.66
C LYS A 415 17.02 4.53 8.25
N GLU A 416 16.39 3.82 7.32
CA GLU A 416 16.18 4.28 5.94
C GLU A 416 15.39 5.60 5.90
N GLU A 417 14.30 5.72 6.67
CA GLU A 417 13.49 6.94 6.68
C GLU A 417 14.27 8.14 7.23
N VAL A 418 15.02 7.94 8.31
CA VAL A 418 15.83 9.00 8.92
C VAL A 418 16.94 9.47 7.98
N LEU A 419 17.64 8.56 7.31
CA LEU A 419 18.63 8.90 6.29
C LEU A 419 18.01 9.70 5.14
N ASN A 420 16.79 9.36 4.74
CA ASN A 420 16.05 10.13 3.75
C ASN A 420 15.68 11.53 4.24
N ILE A 421 15.30 11.69 5.50
CA ILE A 421 15.00 13.00 6.10
C ILE A 421 16.27 13.87 6.15
N LEU A 422 17.41 13.28 6.55
CA LEU A 422 18.71 13.97 6.52
C LEU A 422 19.10 14.35 5.09
N THR A 423 18.84 13.49 4.10
CA THR A 423 19.06 13.79 2.67
C THR A 423 18.22 14.97 2.21
N ALA A 424 16.92 14.98 2.52
CA ALA A 424 16.05 16.10 2.19
C ALA A 424 16.50 17.39 2.89
N GLY A 425 16.98 17.30 4.13
CA GLY A 425 17.56 18.43 4.87
C GLY A 425 18.78 19.02 4.15
N CYS A 426 19.77 18.18 3.81
CA CYS A 426 20.96 18.61 3.10
C CYS A 426 20.67 19.22 1.72
N LEU A 427 19.66 18.71 1.01
CA LEU A 427 19.27 19.25 -0.30
C LEU A 427 18.52 20.57 -0.22
N LYS A 428 17.87 20.87 0.92
CA LYS A 428 16.94 22.00 1.06
C LYS A 428 17.52 23.20 1.81
N PHE A 429 18.51 22.99 2.67
CA PHE A 429 19.09 24.02 3.52
C PHE A 429 20.55 24.30 3.16
N ASP A 430 20.97 25.56 3.32
CA ASP A 430 22.32 26.01 3.00
C ASP A 430 23.39 25.28 3.84
N ALA A 431 24.53 24.98 3.21
CA ALA A 431 25.66 24.28 3.84
C ALA A 431 26.11 24.90 5.18
N SER A 432 26.08 26.23 5.30
CA SER A 432 26.50 26.98 6.51
C SER A 432 25.64 26.67 7.75
N LYS A 433 24.40 26.23 7.54
CA LYS A 433 23.45 25.84 8.60
C LYS A 433 23.59 24.38 8.99
N LEU A 434 24.37 23.59 8.26
CA LEU A 434 24.53 22.15 8.48
C LEU A 434 25.81 21.86 9.27
N ASN A 435 25.88 20.66 9.86
CA ASN A 435 27.13 20.10 10.39
C ASN A 435 27.47 18.85 9.59
N LEU A 436 28.02 19.06 8.39
CA LEU A 436 28.26 17.99 7.41
C LEU A 436 29.18 16.90 7.97
N ARG A 437 30.19 17.28 8.75
CA ARG A 437 31.11 16.33 9.39
C ARG A 437 30.40 15.40 10.37
N ALA A 438 29.60 15.95 11.29
CA ALA A 438 28.86 15.14 12.25
C ALA A 438 27.88 14.18 11.55
N VAL A 439 27.26 14.63 10.46
CA VAL A 439 26.36 13.79 9.67
C VAL A 439 27.17 12.68 8.96
N ALA A 440 28.36 12.99 8.41
CA ALA A 440 29.24 11.99 7.79
C ALA A 440 29.69 10.92 8.79
N ASP A 441 30.06 11.28 10.02
CA ASP A 441 30.46 10.34 11.06
C ASP A 441 29.34 9.34 11.42
N VAL A 442 28.07 9.76 11.31
CA VAL A 442 26.89 8.91 11.51
C VAL A 442 26.63 8.00 10.30
N ILE A 443 26.82 8.49 9.07
CA ILE A 443 26.49 7.74 7.85
C ILE A 443 27.54 6.68 7.52
N VAL A 444 28.82 6.98 7.74
CA VAL A 444 29.92 6.12 7.31
C VAL A 444 29.74 4.67 7.80
N PRO A 445 29.41 4.40 9.09
CA PRO A 445 29.10 3.04 9.55
C PRO A 445 27.89 2.38 8.85
N LEU A 446 26.93 3.14 8.36
CA LEU A 446 25.71 2.63 7.70
C LEU A 446 25.94 2.22 6.24
N LEU A 447 27.08 2.59 5.64
CA LEU A 447 27.50 2.12 4.31
C LEU A 447 27.75 0.59 4.28
N ILE A 448 27.93 -0.02 5.45
CA ILE A 448 28.12 -1.47 5.63
C ILE A 448 26.94 -2.14 6.35
N ASP A 449 25.81 -1.45 6.56
CA ASP A 449 24.62 -1.99 7.23
C ASP A 449 24.14 -3.30 6.59
N GLU A 450 23.55 -4.21 7.34
CA GLU A 450 23.12 -5.51 6.78
C GLU A 450 22.05 -5.35 5.70
N GLN A 451 21.21 -4.31 5.81
CA GLN A 451 20.06 -4.10 4.96
C GLN A 451 20.38 -3.24 3.74
N ARG A 452 20.06 -3.78 2.56
CA ARG A 452 20.33 -3.15 1.25
C ARG A 452 19.77 -1.73 1.15
N ARG A 453 18.56 -1.51 1.66
CA ARG A 453 17.88 -0.20 1.58
C ARG A 453 18.55 0.86 2.45
N VAL A 454 19.10 0.46 3.61
CA VAL A 454 19.87 1.35 4.49
C VAL A 454 21.19 1.73 3.84
N ARG A 455 21.92 0.75 3.24
CA ARG A 455 23.11 1.06 2.44
C ARG A 455 22.78 2.04 1.33
N LEU A 456 21.74 1.78 0.55
CA LEU A 456 21.34 2.67 -0.55
C LEU A 456 21.07 4.10 -0.05
N ALA A 457 20.29 4.26 1.02
CA ALA A 457 20.03 5.58 1.62
C ALA A 457 21.32 6.27 2.10
N ALA A 458 22.24 5.51 2.72
CA ALA A 458 23.53 6.00 3.18
C ALA A 458 24.43 6.47 2.03
N PHE A 459 24.51 5.71 0.94
CA PHE A 459 25.24 6.08 -0.27
C PHE A 459 24.70 7.35 -0.93
N GLU A 460 23.38 7.50 -0.97
CA GLU A 460 22.71 8.69 -1.52
C GLU A 460 22.99 9.93 -0.67
N LEU A 461 22.87 9.82 0.65
CA LEU A 461 23.19 10.92 1.56
C LEU A 461 24.68 11.28 1.53
N PHE A 462 25.58 10.29 1.47
CA PHE A 462 27.02 10.53 1.35
C PHE A 462 27.36 11.30 0.07
N ALA A 463 26.72 10.94 -1.06
CA ALA A 463 26.89 11.66 -2.32
C ALA A 463 26.43 13.13 -2.22
N VAL A 464 25.31 13.39 -1.53
CA VAL A 464 24.84 14.76 -1.27
C VAL A 464 25.86 15.53 -0.44
N ILE A 465 26.34 14.98 0.68
CA ILE A 465 27.34 15.65 1.52
C ILE A 465 28.62 15.93 0.74
N SER A 466 29.11 14.96 -0.03
CA SER A 466 30.32 15.12 -0.86
C SER A 466 30.15 16.20 -1.93
N SER A 467 28.94 16.39 -2.47
CA SER A 467 28.66 17.46 -3.43
C SER A 467 28.61 18.84 -2.80
N ILE A 468 28.14 18.94 -1.56
CA ILE A 468 28.10 20.19 -0.80
C ILE A 468 29.52 20.57 -0.35
N ASP A 469 30.30 19.58 0.08
CA ASP A 469 31.64 19.74 0.63
C ASP A 469 32.74 19.33 -0.35
N SER A 470 32.72 19.94 -1.55
CA SER A 470 33.60 19.54 -2.65
C SER A 470 35.11 19.71 -2.33
N ASN A 471 35.46 20.54 -1.34
CA ASN A 471 36.85 20.78 -0.93
C ASN A 471 37.39 19.71 0.05
N ASP A 472 36.52 19.10 0.88
CA ASP A 472 36.89 18.07 1.87
C ASP A 472 36.50 16.64 1.39
N SER A 473 36.21 16.45 0.10
CA SER A 473 35.83 15.16 -0.46
C SER A 473 36.87 14.05 -0.16
N ASP A 474 38.16 14.37 -0.21
CA ASP A 474 39.24 13.43 0.12
C ASP A 474 39.29 13.07 1.61
N ASP A 475 38.93 14.00 2.48
CA ASP A 475 38.83 13.81 3.93
C ASP A 475 37.61 12.95 4.30
N LEU A 476 36.48 13.16 3.60
CA LEU A 476 35.29 12.32 3.70
C LEU A 476 35.58 10.89 3.21
N LEU A 477 36.28 10.73 2.09
CA LEU A 477 36.76 9.42 1.64
C LEU A 477 37.79 8.82 2.61
N GLY A 478 38.56 9.65 3.32
CA GLY A 478 39.42 9.25 4.43
C GLY A 478 38.67 8.50 5.54
N LEU A 479 37.50 8.98 5.94
CA LEU A 479 36.63 8.30 6.90
C LEU A 479 36.23 6.89 6.43
N VAL A 480 35.88 6.77 5.15
CA VAL A 480 35.49 5.49 4.53
C VAL A 480 36.66 4.53 4.48
N ARG A 481 37.86 5.00 4.11
CA ARG A 481 39.10 4.20 4.11
C ARG A 481 39.41 3.65 5.50
N ASN A 482 39.25 4.47 6.54
CA ASN A 482 39.44 4.06 7.93
C ASN A 482 38.44 2.98 8.35
N LEU A 483 37.17 3.12 7.97
CA LEU A 483 36.15 2.09 8.23
C LEU A 483 36.47 0.78 7.50
N GLU A 484 36.83 0.86 6.21
CA GLU A 484 37.20 -0.28 5.38
C GLU A 484 38.34 -1.08 5.99
N ALA A 485 39.41 -0.41 6.42
CA ALA A 485 40.53 -1.04 7.11
C ALA A 485 40.11 -1.68 8.44
N LYS A 486 39.31 -0.97 9.25
CA LYS A 486 38.86 -1.43 10.58
C LYS A 486 37.92 -2.63 10.50
N LYS A 487 37.01 -2.67 9.52
CA LYS A 487 35.98 -3.71 9.39
C LYS A 487 36.32 -4.78 8.34
N ARG A 488 37.48 -4.67 7.68
CA ARG A 488 37.93 -5.57 6.60
C ARG A 488 36.92 -5.68 5.45
N THR A 489 36.22 -4.59 5.17
CA THR A 489 35.19 -4.50 4.12
C THR A 489 35.83 -3.97 2.83
N TYR A 490 36.76 -4.75 2.27
CA TYR A 490 37.56 -4.34 1.12
C TYR A 490 36.72 -4.05 -0.12
N GLY A 491 36.98 -2.92 -0.78
CA GLY A 491 36.24 -2.40 -1.94
C GLY A 491 35.17 -1.37 -1.58
N LEU A 492 34.96 -1.05 -0.30
CA LEU A 492 33.98 -0.04 0.13
C LEU A 492 34.36 1.36 -0.38
N THR A 493 35.62 1.76 -0.26
CA THR A 493 36.08 3.08 -0.72
C THR A 493 35.89 3.22 -2.23
N ASP A 494 36.20 2.17 -3.01
CA ASP A 494 35.99 2.17 -4.47
C ASP A 494 34.50 2.30 -4.82
N ALA A 495 33.63 1.58 -4.09
CA ALA A 495 32.19 1.71 -4.22
C ALA A 495 31.71 3.15 -3.92
N VAL A 496 32.15 3.76 -2.82
CA VAL A 496 31.74 5.13 -2.45
C VAL A 496 32.26 6.15 -3.46
N ALA A 497 33.55 6.07 -3.81
CA ALA A 497 34.16 6.94 -4.83
C ALA A 497 33.41 6.83 -6.17
N ARG A 498 32.98 5.62 -6.54
CA ARG A 498 32.19 5.38 -7.76
C ARG A 498 30.81 6.02 -7.69
N ARG A 499 30.14 5.98 -6.55
CA ARG A 499 28.84 6.64 -6.37
C ARG A 499 28.97 8.16 -6.45
N VAL A 500 29.99 8.74 -5.81
CA VAL A 500 30.27 10.19 -5.85
C VAL A 500 30.60 10.64 -7.27
N SER A 501 31.42 9.88 -8.01
CA SER A 501 31.85 10.24 -9.37
C SER A 501 30.74 10.29 -10.42
N ARG A 502 29.55 9.72 -10.15
CA ARG A 502 28.40 9.87 -11.04
C ARG A 502 27.87 11.29 -11.11
N ASN A 503 28.10 12.10 -10.07
CA ASN A 503 27.63 13.49 -9.99
C ASN A 503 26.12 13.68 -10.29
N VAL A 504 25.31 12.67 -9.94
CA VAL A 504 23.85 12.75 -9.97
C VAL A 504 23.34 12.60 -8.54
N LEU A 505 22.60 13.60 -8.08
CA LEU A 505 22.11 13.71 -6.71
C LEU A 505 20.64 13.29 -6.60
N PRO A 506 20.26 12.62 -5.50
CA PRO A 506 18.87 12.27 -5.23
C PRO A 506 17.98 13.52 -5.27
N LYS A 507 16.71 13.32 -5.62
CA LYS A 507 15.73 14.41 -5.77
C LYS A 507 14.60 14.27 -4.78
N ILE A 508 14.06 15.39 -4.33
CA ILE A 508 12.81 15.42 -3.55
C ILE A 508 11.66 15.40 -4.57
N ARG A 509 10.83 14.35 -4.54
CA ARG A 509 9.64 14.18 -5.39
C ARG A 509 8.55 15.19 -5.03
N PHE A 510 7.53 15.29 -5.87
CA PHE A 510 6.36 16.15 -5.65
C PHE A 510 5.60 15.83 -4.35
N ASP A 511 5.67 14.58 -3.89
CA ASP A 511 5.05 14.11 -2.65
C ASP A 511 5.94 14.29 -1.41
N GLY A 512 7.13 14.88 -1.59
CA GLY A 512 8.07 15.20 -0.52
C GLY A 512 9.03 14.06 -0.14
N LEU A 513 8.91 12.87 -0.75
CA LEU A 513 9.82 11.75 -0.51
C LEU A 513 11.06 11.81 -1.41
N ILE A 514 12.11 11.08 -1.05
CA ILE A 514 13.36 11.02 -1.82
C ILE A 514 13.24 10.02 -2.98
N GLU A 515 13.68 10.45 -4.15
CA GLU A 515 13.99 9.63 -5.32
C GLU A 515 15.51 9.50 -5.46
N TYR A 516 16.01 8.26 -5.37
CA TYR A 516 17.44 7.98 -5.45
C TYR A 516 18.00 8.08 -6.87
N SER A 517 19.27 8.46 -6.98
CA SER A 517 19.95 8.63 -8.27
C SER A 517 20.79 7.44 -8.71
N THR A 518 21.15 6.55 -7.79
CA THR A 518 21.78 5.27 -8.14
C THR A 518 20.84 4.52 -9.10
N PRO A 519 21.32 4.08 -10.28
CA PRO A 519 20.48 3.70 -11.40
C PRO A 519 19.52 2.57 -11.02
N PHE A 520 18.23 2.87 -11.14
CA PHE A 520 17.15 1.89 -11.17
C PHE A 520 17.10 1.24 -12.56
N SER A 521 18.04 0.34 -12.85
CA SER A 521 17.77 -0.77 -13.77
C SER A 521 17.51 -2.02 -12.92
N LEU A 522 16.35 -2.05 -12.28
CA LEU A 522 15.68 -3.32 -11.95
C LEU A 522 14.68 -3.73 -13.06
N LEU A 523 14.66 -3.03 -14.21
CA LEU A 523 13.74 -3.27 -15.33
C LEU A 523 14.39 -3.00 -16.72
N SER A 524 15.52 -3.63 -17.02
CA SER A 524 15.96 -3.79 -18.43
C SER A 524 16.82 -5.04 -18.57
N PRO A 525 16.27 -6.13 -19.15
CA PRO A 525 17.05 -7.32 -19.54
C PRO A 525 18.08 -7.03 -20.65
N SER A 526 18.01 -5.86 -21.28
CA SER A 526 18.78 -5.51 -22.48
C SER A 526 20.25 -5.12 -22.25
N MET A 527 20.76 -5.17 -21.01
CA MET A 527 22.18 -4.93 -20.69
C MET A 527 22.94 -6.20 -20.27
N LEU A 528 22.34 -7.38 -20.43
CA LEU A 528 22.94 -8.69 -20.14
C LEU A 528 23.97 -9.17 -21.18
N GLY A 529 24.39 -8.31 -22.11
CA GLY A 529 25.34 -8.66 -23.17
C GLY A 529 26.82 -8.47 -22.84
N SER A 530 27.19 -7.94 -21.66
CA SER A 530 28.61 -7.72 -21.35
C SER A 530 28.91 -7.85 -19.86
N GLU A 531 29.24 -9.07 -19.42
CA GLU A 531 29.94 -9.33 -18.16
C GLU A 531 31.42 -8.88 -18.23
N SER A 532 31.72 -7.77 -18.90
CA SER A 532 33.06 -7.25 -19.07
C SER A 532 33.11 -5.76 -18.79
N ARG A 533 32.97 -5.42 -17.49
CA ARG A 533 33.68 -4.34 -16.75
C ARG A 533 33.17 -4.26 -15.31
N ASN A 534 33.64 -5.17 -14.46
CA ASN A 534 33.24 -5.31 -13.05
C ASN A 534 33.46 -4.07 -12.14
N HIS A 535 34.11 -3.00 -12.63
CA HIS A 535 34.35 -1.76 -11.87
C HIS A 535 33.29 -0.66 -12.08
N GLU A 536 32.53 -0.66 -13.18
CA GLU A 536 31.63 0.47 -13.50
C GLU A 536 30.41 0.58 -12.56
N ASN A 537 30.08 -0.51 -11.87
CA ASN A 537 28.94 -0.65 -10.95
C ASN A 537 29.35 -1.09 -9.53
N ALA A 538 30.55 -0.71 -9.08
CA ALA A 538 31.08 -1.10 -7.77
C ALA A 538 30.13 -0.75 -6.61
N ASP A 539 29.50 0.42 -6.64
CA ASP A 539 28.50 0.88 -5.68
C ASP A 539 27.23 0.04 -5.68
N TYR A 540 26.67 -0.25 -6.86
CA TYR A 540 25.50 -1.10 -7.01
C TYR A 540 25.77 -2.52 -6.50
N ASN A 541 26.92 -3.09 -6.89
CA ASN A 541 27.34 -4.41 -6.44
C ASN A 541 27.52 -4.44 -4.91
N TRP A 542 28.06 -3.37 -4.31
CA TRP A 542 28.20 -3.23 -2.86
C TRP A 542 26.86 -3.21 -2.13
N ILE A 543 25.91 -2.44 -2.65
CA ILE A 543 24.56 -2.32 -2.10
C ILE A 543 23.81 -3.65 -2.22
N LYS A 544 23.90 -4.33 -3.37
CA LYS A 544 23.24 -5.62 -3.63
C LYS A 544 23.76 -6.74 -2.72
N ARG A 545 25.02 -6.68 -2.26
CA ARG A 545 25.60 -7.62 -1.30
C ARG A 545 25.01 -7.52 0.13
N GLY A 546 24.20 -6.51 0.45
CA GLY A 546 23.43 -6.55 1.71
C GLY A 546 22.58 -7.84 1.77
N ASN A 547 22.50 -8.49 2.93
CA ASN A 547 21.95 -9.84 3.18
C ASN A 547 22.76 -11.08 2.69
N THR A 548 23.92 -10.95 2.05
CA THR A 548 24.79 -12.13 1.85
C THR A 548 25.83 -12.16 2.96
N VAL A 549 25.89 -13.28 3.72
CA VAL A 549 26.95 -13.64 4.66
C VAL A 549 28.31 -13.18 4.12
N PRO A 550 29.22 -12.61 4.93
CA PRO A 550 30.52 -12.17 4.44
C PRO A 550 31.21 -13.32 3.73
N CYS A 551 31.39 -13.20 2.42
CA CYS A 551 32.21 -14.13 1.67
C CYS A 551 33.66 -13.91 2.10
N THR A 552 34.11 -14.68 3.08
CA THR A 552 35.53 -14.99 3.25
C THR A 552 35.96 -15.92 2.10
N ALA A 553 35.94 -15.44 0.85
CA ALA A 553 36.67 -16.06 -0.25
C ALA A 553 36.72 -15.15 -1.49
N VAL A 554 37.94 -15.00 -2.01
CA VAL A 554 38.30 -14.54 -3.36
C VAL A 554 38.21 -13.04 -3.63
N THR A 555 39.24 -12.33 -3.15
CA THR A 555 39.96 -11.37 -4.00
C THR A 555 41.42 -11.32 -3.56
N ARG A 556 42.15 -12.43 -3.78
CA ARG A 556 43.58 -12.29 -4.06
C ARG A 556 43.67 -11.63 -5.43
N ARG A 557 43.79 -10.30 -5.45
CA ARG A 557 44.41 -9.64 -6.61
C ARG A 557 45.82 -10.20 -6.70
N LEU A 558 46.08 -10.99 -7.74
CA LEU A 558 47.44 -11.24 -8.21
C LEU A 558 48.04 -9.88 -8.56
N SER A 559 49.10 -9.50 -7.86
CA SER A 559 49.97 -8.39 -8.20
C SER A 559 50.65 -8.67 -9.56
N PRO A 560 50.77 -7.70 -10.47
CA PRO A 560 51.44 -7.89 -11.76
C PRO A 560 52.97 -7.83 -11.61
N LEU A 561 53.56 -8.79 -10.88
CA LEU A 561 55.02 -8.94 -10.75
C LEU A 561 55.52 -10.38 -10.95
N LEU A 562 54.67 -11.30 -11.41
CA LEU A 562 55.06 -12.68 -11.75
C LEU A 562 54.82 -13.03 -13.23
N LEU A 563 54.82 -12.04 -14.10
CA LEU A 563 54.80 -12.22 -15.56
C LEU A 563 56.17 -11.91 -16.16
N LYS A 564 57.22 -12.56 -15.65
CA LYS A 564 58.58 -12.56 -16.22
C LYS A 564 59.44 -13.63 -15.56
N ARG A 565 59.04 -14.89 -15.71
CA ARG A 565 59.98 -16.01 -15.60
C ARG A 565 59.39 -17.21 -16.33
N ASN A 566 60.18 -17.75 -17.25
CA ASN A 566 59.93 -18.94 -18.07
C ASN A 566 59.27 -18.68 -19.45
N LEU A 567 59.87 -17.77 -20.22
CA LEU A 567 60.05 -17.96 -21.66
C LEU A 567 61.47 -18.54 -21.85
N SER A 568 61.58 -19.85 -21.73
CA SER A 568 62.77 -20.62 -22.09
C SER A 568 62.46 -22.09 -21.86
N ASP A 569 61.91 -22.74 -22.88
CA ASP A 569 62.40 -24.02 -23.41
C ASP A 569 61.36 -24.59 -24.38
N GLU A 570 61.39 -24.06 -25.61
CA GLU A 570 61.14 -24.89 -26.78
C GLU A 570 62.30 -25.87 -26.91
N ARG A 571 62.05 -27.15 -26.64
CA ARG A 571 62.69 -28.31 -27.28
C ARG A 571 62.10 -29.58 -26.67
N ASN A 572 61.18 -30.21 -27.42
CA ASN A 572 61.07 -31.66 -27.62
C ASN A 572 59.67 -31.99 -28.17
N LEU A 573 59.49 -31.75 -29.47
CA LEU A 573 58.57 -32.53 -30.29
C LEU A 573 59.37 -33.73 -30.82
N SER A 574 59.09 -34.94 -30.34
CA SER A 574 59.17 -36.23 -31.08
C SER A 574 59.19 -37.41 -30.10
N SER A 575 58.50 -38.49 -30.49
CA SER A 575 57.98 -39.58 -29.64
C SER A 575 56.80 -39.10 -28.79
N TRP A 576 55.54 -39.47 -29.03
CA TRP A 576 55.00 -40.75 -29.43
C TRP A 576 53.83 -40.52 -30.41
N THR A 577 54.04 -40.87 -31.67
CA THR A 577 52.94 -41.16 -32.61
C THR A 577 52.95 -42.66 -32.83
N ALA A 578 52.18 -43.39 -32.04
CA ALA A 578 51.72 -44.72 -32.38
C ALA A 578 50.40 -44.98 -31.65
N SER A 579 49.38 -45.29 -32.44
CA SER A 579 48.01 -45.65 -32.03
C SER A 579 47.08 -44.47 -31.72
N LEU A 580 46.46 -43.94 -32.77
CA LEU A 580 44.99 -43.82 -32.91
C LEU A 580 44.68 -43.10 -34.23
N GLY A 581 44.34 -43.90 -35.25
CA GLY A 581 43.72 -43.41 -36.47
C GLY A 581 42.20 -43.52 -36.36
N GLU A 582 41.55 -42.37 -36.58
CA GLU A 582 40.27 -42.17 -37.28
C GLU A 582 39.12 -43.17 -37.06
N ALA A 583 38.02 -42.69 -36.45
CA ALA A 583 36.77 -42.38 -37.15
C ALA A 583 35.64 -42.10 -36.15
N GLY A 584 34.75 -41.19 -36.53
CA GLY A 584 33.65 -40.70 -35.71
C GLY A 584 32.45 -41.66 -35.55
N TRP A 585 31.45 -41.08 -34.88
CA TRP A 585 30.01 -41.42 -34.85
C TRP A 585 29.50 -42.30 -33.69
N ALA A 586 28.72 -41.62 -32.83
CA ALA A 586 27.37 -42.01 -32.43
C ALA A 586 27.08 -43.50 -32.18
N HIS A 587 27.27 -43.96 -30.93
CA HIS A 587 26.30 -44.85 -30.29
C HIS A 587 26.55 -44.98 -28.77
N ARG A 588 25.54 -44.58 -28.01
CA ARG A 588 25.00 -45.25 -26.81
C ARG A 588 25.97 -46.11 -25.97
N VAL A 589 26.28 -45.63 -24.77
CA VAL A 589 26.42 -46.48 -23.57
C VAL A 589 25.75 -45.73 -22.41
N VAL A 590 24.42 -45.76 -22.33
CA VAL A 590 23.69 -46.61 -21.39
C VAL A 590 24.41 -47.93 -21.04
N VAL A 591 24.42 -48.18 -19.73
CA VAL A 591 24.72 -49.44 -19.03
C VAL A 591 26.18 -49.65 -18.65
N LEU A 592 26.47 -49.40 -17.38
CA LEU A 592 26.82 -50.45 -16.42
C LEU A 592 26.76 -49.82 -15.01
N ILE A 593 25.79 -50.26 -14.20
CA ILE A 593 26.01 -51.00 -12.94
C ILE A 593 25.80 -50.04 -11.75
N GLN A 594 24.96 -50.27 -10.74
CA GLN A 594 24.44 -51.49 -10.09
C GLN A 594 23.13 -51.07 -9.37
N GLN A 595 21.97 -51.68 -9.60
CA GLN A 595 21.48 -52.93 -8.96
C GLN A 595 20.55 -52.64 -7.77
N THR A 596 19.25 -52.94 -7.92
CA THR A 596 18.49 -53.85 -7.04
C THR A 596 17.05 -54.09 -7.53
N LEU A 597 16.76 -55.36 -7.83
CA LEU A 597 15.52 -56.17 -7.66
C LEU A 597 14.20 -55.71 -8.33
N ILE A 598 13.61 -56.45 -9.30
CA ILE A 598 12.90 -57.76 -9.21
C ILE A 598 11.77 -57.68 -8.16
N THR A 599 10.47 -57.66 -8.51
CA THR A 599 9.60 -58.77 -8.99
C THR A 599 8.26 -58.13 -9.43
N ALA A 600 7.84 -58.25 -10.70
CA ALA A 600 6.81 -59.16 -11.25
C ALA A 600 5.34 -58.90 -10.84
N THR A 601 4.45 -59.23 -11.79
CA THR A 601 2.95 -59.27 -11.77
C THR A 601 2.31 -57.95 -12.27
N VAL A 602 1.38 -57.87 -13.24
CA VAL A 602 0.31 -58.74 -13.74
C VAL A 602 -0.20 -58.21 -15.13
N ILE A 603 -0.35 -59.12 -16.10
CA ILE A 603 -1.51 -59.36 -17.02
C ILE A 603 -2.18 -58.18 -17.78
N GLN A 604 -2.14 -58.27 -19.13
CA GLN A 604 -3.05 -57.69 -20.14
C GLN A 604 -4.43 -58.41 -20.15
N PRO A 605 -5.48 -58.00 -20.92
CA PRO A 605 -5.93 -56.66 -21.35
C PRO A 605 -7.49 -56.53 -21.36
N GLU A 606 -7.96 -55.42 -21.94
CA GLU A 606 -9.13 -55.31 -22.82
C GLU A 606 -10.57 -55.04 -22.31
N ARG A 607 -11.15 -54.06 -23.03
CA ARG A 607 -12.52 -53.92 -23.55
C ARG A 607 -13.60 -53.25 -22.68
N GLU A 608 -14.10 -52.17 -23.30
CA GLU A 608 -15.52 -51.91 -23.56
C GLU A 608 -16.45 -51.95 -22.35
N LEU A 609 -17.00 -50.80 -21.98
CA LEU A 609 -18.44 -50.71 -21.71
C LEU A 609 -18.91 -49.25 -21.71
N MET A 610 -19.54 -48.92 -22.84
CA MET A 610 -20.59 -47.93 -22.94
C MET A 610 -21.73 -48.26 -21.93
N LYS A 611 -22.38 -47.22 -21.40
CA LYS A 611 -23.72 -47.16 -20.76
C LYS A 611 -23.77 -46.92 -19.24
N LEU A 612 -24.11 -45.66 -18.94
CA LEU A 612 -25.31 -45.24 -18.21
C LEU A 612 -25.60 -45.85 -16.83
N ALA A 613 -25.58 -44.93 -15.86
CA ALA A 613 -26.75 -44.55 -15.05
C ALA A 613 -26.95 -45.19 -13.65
N VAL A 614 -27.17 -44.27 -12.71
CA VAL A 614 -28.01 -44.37 -11.48
C VAL A 614 -27.33 -45.03 -10.28
N MET A 615 -26.76 -44.23 -9.37
CA MET A 615 -27.45 -43.69 -8.17
C MET A 615 -28.22 -44.74 -7.37
N GLN A 616 -27.59 -45.21 -6.30
CA GLN A 616 -28.27 -45.70 -5.10
C GLN A 616 -29.17 -44.58 -4.53
N LYS A 617 -30.47 -44.88 -4.45
CA LYS A 617 -31.33 -44.51 -3.33
C LYS A 617 -31.39 -45.74 -2.41
N VAL A 618 -30.89 -45.63 -1.18
CA VAL A 618 -31.60 -45.71 0.12
C VAL A 618 -30.66 -45.12 1.15
#